data_AF-A0A1T4NYJ6-F1
#
_entry.id   AF-A0A1T4NYJ6-F1
#
_cell.length_a   1.000
_cell.length_b   1.000
_cell.length_c   1.000
_cell.angle_alpha   90.00
_cell.angle_beta   90.00
_cell.angle_gamma   90.00
#
_symmetry.space_group_name_H-M   'P 1'
#
loop_
_entity.id
_entity.type
_entity.pdbx_description
1 polymer ?
#
loop_
_entity_poly.entity_id
_entity_poly.type
_entity_poly.pdbx_seq_one_letter_code
_entity_poly.pdbx_strand_id
1 'polypeptide(L)'
;MNRMGKKSNKKLNKGVRGIFLILGIIVILGICLMFNMKNTHKNIEQWDKYAIIGKENIFVIYDGKLTVRIPETIQVDKDKTFEDLVDTKNYEEVLEALNRLLPVKVNNYAVIKHGSLDPKTKNYVNMPETLLDGKKYILTSSMHNMFDVLYNGQDKNNSKDLVVDILNANGKPGYAKKTGERLEKEFGLKYNAANYENNSDISYVVVNEINKDKLEEIIMGVDEKYFRIKKAGTIPTLANTVLILGTENNGVPVTVIGNSSKSSNLYNDLRKDGYKNLHYSKKNGDVDEPIIEYNKEDYYIAYKIGKKLNINKMVEKNDLNNKIVILSN
;
A
#
# COMPACT_ATOMS: atom_id res chain seq x y z
N MET A 1 -95.35 -27.37 17.39
CA MET A 1 -94.14 -26.81 16.73
C MET A 1 -93.25 -26.17 17.77
N ASN A 2 -92.13 -26.81 18.13
CA ASN A 2 -90.81 -26.18 18.27
C ASN A 2 -89.80 -27.22 18.77
N ARG A 3 -88.86 -27.58 17.89
CA ARG A 3 -87.70 -28.43 18.19
C ARG A 3 -86.66 -27.58 18.94
N MET A 4 -86.47 -27.83 20.23
CA MET A 4 -85.25 -27.37 20.92
C MET A 4 -84.11 -28.34 20.60
N GLY A 5 -83.21 -27.90 19.73
CA GLY A 5 -81.96 -28.61 19.41
C GLY A 5 -80.99 -28.58 20.59
N LYS A 6 -80.66 -29.78 21.10
CA LYS A 6 -79.57 -30.00 22.05
C LYS A 6 -78.24 -29.79 21.32
N LYS A 7 -77.55 -28.66 21.54
CA LYS A 7 -76.15 -28.47 21.10
C LYS A 7 -75.25 -29.42 21.88
N SER A 8 -74.78 -30.49 21.24
CA SER A 8 -73.72 -31.33 21.81
C SER A 8 -72.37 -30.60 21.69
N ASN A 9 -71.87 -30.04 22.80
CA ASN A 9 -70.47 -29.63 22.88
C ASN A 9 -69.60 -30.89 22.91
N LYS A 10 -69.16 -31.38 21.74
CA LYS A 10 -68.08 -32.36 21.64
C LYS A 10 -66.80 -31.70 22.16
N LYS A 11 -66.47 -31.92 23.45
CA LYS A 11 -65.14 -31.61 23.98
C LYS A 11 -64.12 -32.41 23.18
N LEU A 12 -63.27 -31.72 22.41
CA LEU A 12 -62.17 -32.35 21.69
C LEU A 12 -61.34 -33.20 22.65
N ASN A 13 -61.03 -34.42 22.22
CA ASN A 13 -60.26 -35.39 22.98
C ASN A 13 -58.88 -34.79 23.34
N LYS A 14 -58.41 -34.98 24.59
CA LYS A 14 -57.19 -34.31 25.11
C LYS A 14 -55.97 -34.51 24.21
N GLY A 15 -55.84 -35.68 23.57
CA GLY A 15 -54.76 -35.98 22.61
C GLY A 15 -54.85 -35.16 21.31
N VAL A 16 -56.07 -34.89 20.80
CA VAL A 16 -56.27 -34.07 19.60
C VAL A 16 -55.96 -32.60 19.88
N ARG A 17 -56.31 -32.10 21.08
CA ARG A 17 -55.90 -30.75 21.53
C ARG A 17 -54.39 -30.58 21.65
N GLY A 18 -53.68 -31.62 22.12
CA GLY A 18 -52.22 -31.62 22.17
C GLY A 18 -51.57 -31.54 20.78
N ILE A 19 -52.10 -32.30 19.82
CA ILE A 19 -51.62 -32.28 18.43
C ILE A 19 -51.82 -30.91 17.78
N PHE A 20 -52.98 -30.27 17.97
CA PHE A 20 -53.22 -28.92 17.44
C PHE A 20 -52.31 -27.85 18.09
N LEU A 21 -51.98 -28.00 19.39
CA LEU A 21 -51.01 -27.13 20.07
C LEU A 21 -49.61 -27.27 19.48
N ILE A 22 -49.15 -28.50 19.25
CA ILE A 22 -47.84 -28.77 18.66
C ILE A 22 -47.76 -28.23 17.23
N LEU A 23 -48.79 -28.45 16.41
CA LEU A 23 -48.87 -27.88 15.06
C LEU A 23 -48.86 -26.34 15.08
N GLY A 24 -49.57 -25.72 16.02
CA GLY A 24 -49.54 -24.27 16.20
C GLY A 24 -48.15 -23.74 16.54
N ILE A 25 -47.42 -24.43 17.43
CA ILE A 25 -46.03 -24.08 17.79
C ILE A 25 -45.09 -24.22 16.59
N ILE A 26 -45.23 -25.28 15.79
CA ILE A 26 -44.40 -25.47 14.57
C ILE A 26 -44.66 -24.35 13.55
N VAL A 27 -45.92 -23.94 13.37
CA VAL A 27 -46.26 -22.82 12.48
C VAL A 27 -45.68 -21.50 12.99
N ILE A 28 -45.78 -21.23 14.30
CA ILE A 28 -45.18 -20.02 14.90
C ILE A 28 -43.65 -20.04 14.77
N LEU A 29 -43.00 -21.18 15.04
CA LEU A 29 -41.56 -21.34 14.84
C LEU A 29 -41.17 -21.15 13.38
N GLY A 30 -41.96 -21.67 12.43
CA GLY A 30 -41.75 -21.49 11.00
C GLY A 30 -41.90 -20.03 10.56
N ILE A 31 -42.89 -19.30 11.10
CA ILE A 31 -43.07 -17.87 10.86
C ILE A 31 -41.92 -17.08 11.47
N CYS A 32 -41.50 -17.38 12.71
CA CYS A 32 -40.36 -16.75 13.36
C CYS A 32 -39.06 -17.02 12.60
N LEU A 33 -38.83 -18.25 12.13
CA LEU A 33 -37.68 -18.60 11.27
C LEU A 33 -37.71 -17.81 9.96
N MET A 34 -38.86 -17.74 9.28
CA MET A 34 -38.99 -16.93 8.06
C MET A 34 -38.79 -15.43 8.32
N PHE A 35 -39.29 -14.90 9.44
CA PHE A 35 -39.07 -13.50 9.83
C PHE A 35 -37.59 -13.24 10.16
N ASN A 36 -36.92 -14.18 10.84
CA ASN A 36 -35.52 -14.06 11.20
C ASN A 36 -34.60 -14.22 9.97
N MET A 37 -34.94 -15.12 9.04
CA MET A 37 -34.24 -15.28 7.75
C MET A 37 -34.43 -14.07 6.83
N LYS A 38 -35.64 -13.49 6.77
CA LYS A 38 -35.89 -12.25 6.01
C LYS A 38 -35.24 -11.01 6.64
N ASN A 39 -35.13 -10.95 7.97
CA ASN A 39 -34.50 -9.82 8.65
C ASN A 39 -32.96 -9.86 8.63
N THR A 40 -32.34 -11.04 8.47
CA THR A 40 -30.88 -11.18 8.32
C THR A 40 -30.38 -10.80 6.92
N HIS A 41 -31.28 -10.73 5.93
CA HIS A 41 -30.99 -10.30 4.56
C HIS A 41 -31.57 -8.90 4.26
N LYS A 42 -31.72 -8.04 5.29
CA LYS A 42 -32.08 -6.64 5.05
C LYS A 42 -31.08 -6.04 4.05
N ASN A 43 -31.63 -5.53 2.95
CA ASN A 43 -30.98 -5.01 1.75
C ASN A 43 -29.61 -4.35 2.03
N ILE A 44 -28.54 -5.14 1.96
CA ILE A 44 -27.14 -4.67 2.02
C ILE A 44 -26.92 -3.55 0.99
N GLU A 45 -27.66 -3.57 -0.12
CA GLU A 45 -27.68 -2.53 -1.16
C GLU A 45 -28.05 -1.12 -0.67
N GLN A 46 -28.68 -0.99 0.50
CA GLN A 46 -29.05 0.31 1.08
C GLN A 46 -28.01 0.85 2.08
N TRP A 47 -26.94 0.11 2.34
CA TRP A 47 -25.91 0.53 3.28
C TRP A 47 -24.77 1.25 2.56
N ASP A 48 -24.47 2.45 3.03
CA ASP A 48 -23.38 3.25 2.46
C ASP A 48 -22.01 2.76 2.97
N LYS A 49 -21.89 2.49 4.28
CA LYS A 49 -20.62 2.08 4.92
C LYS A 49 -20.81 0.88 5.83
N TYR A 50 -20.31 -0.28 5.39
CA TYR A 50 -20.58 -1.53 6.08
C TYR A 50 -19.45 -2.55 5.88
N ALA A 51 -19.36 -3.49 6.81
CA ALA A 51 -18.47 -4.63 6.72
C ALA A 51 -19.24 -5.89 6.29
N ILE A 52 -18.55 -6.79 5.61
CA ILE A 52 -19.05 -8.13 5.31
C ILE A 52 -18.02 -9.12 5.80
N ILE A 53 -18.42 -9.90 6.79
CA ILE A 53 -17.57 -10.87 7.46
C ILE A 53 -17.73 -12.19 6.72
N GLY A 54 -16.66 -12.58 6.02
CA GLY A 54 -16.55 -13.84 5.30
C GLY A 54 -15.96 -14.95 6.16
N LYS A 55 -15.40 -15.98 5.51
CA LYS A 55 -14.72 -17.10 6.16
C LYS A 55 -13.20 -16.93 6.29
N GLU A 56 -12.61 -16.16 5.37
CA GLU A 56 -11.16 -15.96 5.31
C GLU A 56 -10.80 -14.47 5.32
N ASN A 57 -11.80 -13.62 5.07
CA ASN A 57 -11.61 -12.22 4.79
C ASN A 57 -12.84 -11.44 5.20
N ILE A 58 -12.59 -10.25 5.74
CA ILE A 58 -13.58 -9.22 5.98
C ILE A 58 -13.50 -8.22 4.81
N PHE A 59 -14.64 -7.91 4.20
CA PHE A 59 -14.73 -6.88 3.17
C PHE A 59 -15.37 -5.63 3.76
N VAL A 60 -14.72 -4.49 3.61
CA VAL A 60 -15.25 -3.21 4.11
C VAL A 60 -15.59 -2.32 2.93
N ILE A 61 -16.85 -1.95 2.81
CA ILE A 61 -17.42 -1.24 1.65
C ILE A 61 -17.75 0.18 2.06
N TYR A 62 -17.36 1.14 1.22
CA TYR A 62 -17.58 2.57 1.43
C TYR A 62 -18.19 3.26 0.22
N ASP A 63 -19.43 3.72 0.36
CA ASP A 63 -20.20 4.61 -0.52
C ASP A 63 -20.12 4.26 -2.02
N GLY A 64 -20.01 2.96 -2.37
CA GLY A 64 -19.80 2.53 -3.76
C GLY A 64 -18.43 2.90 -4.36
N LYS A 65 -17.54 3.55 -3.60
CA LYS A 65 -16.23 4.04 -4.07
C LYS A 65 -15.10 3.04 -3.86
N LEU A 66 -15.06 2.41 -2.69
CA LEU A 66 -13.95 1.58 -2.25
C LEU A 66 -14.47 0.34 -1.52
N THR A 67 -13.98 -0.84 -1.93
CA THR A 67 -14.00 -2.06 -1.15
C THR A 67 -12.60 -2.42 -0.71
N VAL A 68 -12.40 -2.61 0.60
CA VAL A 68 -11.14 -3.07 1.18
C VAL A 68 -11.29 -4.50 1.67
N ARG A 69 -10.46 -5.42 1.14
CA ARG A 69 -10.37 -6.80 1.60
C ARG A 69 -9.33 -6.91 2.72
N ILE A 70 -9.75 -7.34 3.91
CA ILE A 70 -8.92 -7.52 5.09
C ILE A 70 -8.84 -9.02 5.40
N PRO A 71 -7.67 -9.66 5.27
CA PRO A 71 -7.47 -11.04 5.71
C PRO A 71 -7.71 -11.20 7.22
N GLU A 72 -8.39 -12.27 7.62
CA GLU A 72 -8.70 -12.52 9.04
C GLU A 72 -7.45 -12.83 9.88
N THR A 73 -6.36 -13.27 9.24
CA THR A 73 -5.06 -13.53 9.86
C THR A 73 -4.34 -12.28 10.39
N ILE A 74 -4.86 -11.08 10.09
CA ILE A 74 -4.26 -9.82 10.55
C ILE A 74 -4.50 -9.65 12.05
N GLN A 75 -3.45 -9.23 12.75
CA GLN A 75 -3.47 -8.89 14.16
C GLN A 75 -4.29 -7.62 14.42
N VAL A 76 -5.17 -7.71 15.43
CA VAL A 76 -5.96 -6.59 15.95
C VAL A 76 -5.28 -5.94 17.14
N ASP A 77 -4.49 -6.73 17.88
CA ASP A 77 -3.61 -6.31 18.97
C ASP A 77 -2.36 -7.22 19.03
N LYS A 78 -1.72 -7.37 20.19
CA LYS A 78 -0.50 -8.20 20.31
C LYS A 78 -0.77 -9.69 20.26
N ASP A 79 -1.96 -10.11 20.69
CA ASP A 79 -2.28 -11.49 21.03
C ASP A 79 -3.47 -12.04 20.25
N LYS A 80 -4.27 -11.17 19.62
CA LYS A 80 -5.48 -11.54 18.87
C LYS A 80 -5.44 -11.08 17.41
N THR A 81 -5.99 -11.94 16.56
CA THR A 81 -6.28 -11.72 15.15
C THR A 81 -7.77 -11.46 14.90
N PHE A 82 -8.13 -11.02 13.70
CA PHE A 82 -9.53 -10.95 13.30
C PHE A 82 -10.18 -12.33 13.24
N GLU A 83 -9.43 -13.38 12.88
CA GLU A 83 -9.87 -14.78 12.91
C GLU A 83 -10.34 -15.16 14.32
N ASP A 84 -9.54 -14.86 15.35
CA ASP A 84 -9.91 -15.12 16.74
C ASP A 84 -11.23 -14.44 17.12
N LEU A 85 -11.44 -13.19 16.67
CA LEU A 85 -12.69 -12.45 16.92
C LEU A 85 -13.88 -13.06 16.17
N VAL A 86 -13.70 -13.43 14.90
CA VAL A 86 -14.74 -14.05 14.08
C VAL A 86 -15.17 -15.41 14.64
N ASP A 87 -14.21 -16.21 15.14
CA ASP A 87 -14.44 -17.53 15.73
C ASP A 87 -15.27 -17.48 17.02
N THR A 88 -15.14 -16.41 17.82
CA THR A 88 -16.03 -16.17 18.98
C THR A 88 -17.48 -15.90 18.58
N LYS A 89 -17.75 -15.63 17.30
CA LYS A 89 -19.05 -15.20 16.74
C LYS A 89 -19.58 -13.90 17.35
N ASN A 90 -18.72 -13.11 18.00
CA ASN A 90 -19.04 -11.79 18.50
C ASN A 90 -18.75 -10.72 17.43
N TYR A 91 -19.62 -10.63 16.42
CA TYR A 91 -19.39 -9.78 15.26
C TYR A 91 -19.46 -8.27 15.57
N GLU A 92 -20.05 -7.86 16.70
CA GLU A 92 -19.94 -6.49 17.20
C GLU A 92 -18.50 -6.16 17.59
N GLU A 93 -17.80 -7.07 18.26
CA GLU A 93 -16.39 -6.89 18.63
C GLU A 93 -15.49 -6.83 17.39
N VAL A 94 -15.84 -7.57 16.33
CA VAL A 94 -15.19 -7.43 15.01
C VAL A 94 -15.42 -6.03 14.43
N LEU A 95 -16.64 -5.50 14.49
CA LEU A 95 -16.95 -4.16 14.00
C LEU A 95 -16.23 -3.07 14.82
N GLU A 96 -16.17 -3.20 16.14
CA GLU A 96 -15.42 -2.30 17.02
C GLU A 96 -13.92 -2.34 16.72
N ALA A 97 -13.36 -3.53 16.50
CA ALA A 97 -11.99 -3.72 16.07
C ALA A 97 -11.69 -3.01 14.74
N LEU A 98 -12.55 -3.19 13.73
CA LEU A 98 -12.44 -2.48 12.46
C LEU A 98 -12.48 -0.96 12.66
N ASN A 99 -13.44 -0.45 13.43
CA ASN A 99 -13.62 0.98 13.67
C ASN A 99 -12.50 1.64 14.50
N ARG A 100 -11.70 0.84 15.22
CA ARG A 100 -10.49 1.29 15.91
C ARG A 100 -9.28 1.38 14.97
N LEU A 101 -9.22 0.52 13.96
CA LEU A 101 -8.08 0.41 13.05
C LEU A 101 -8.26 1.26 11.78
N LEU A 102 -9.48 1.37 11.26
CA LEU A 102 -9.77 2.00 9.99
C LEU A 102 -9.97 3.51 10.12
N PRO A 103 -9.54 4.33 9.15
CA PRO A 103 -9.71 5.79 9.18
C PRO A 103 -11.18 6.22 9.07
N VAL A 104 -11.99 5.41 8.36
CA VAL A 104 -13.41 5.67 8.13
C VAL A 104 -14.22 4.57 8.79
N LYS A 105 -15.07 4.97 9.73
CA LYS A 105 -15.92 4.04 10.48
C LYS A 105 -17.02 3.46 9.61
N VAL A 106 -17.35 2.20 9.87
CA VAL A 106 -18.50 1.49 9.34
C VAL A 106 -19.54 1.29 10.44
N ASN A 107 -20.82 1.33 10.05
CA ASN A 107 -21.93 1.36 11.01
C ASN A 107 -22.70 0.04 11.07
N ASN A 108 -22.52 -0.83 10.08
CA ASN A 108 -23.26 -2.09 9.96
C ASN A 108 -22.33 -3.22 9.52
N TYR A 109 -22.74 -4.46 9.78
CA TYR A 109 -22.10 -5.64 9.22
C TYR A 109 -23.11 -6.66 8.70
N ALA A 110 -22.68 -7.46 7.73
CA ALA A 110 -23.34 -8.68 7.30
C ALA A 110 -22.39 -9.87 7.44
N VAL A 111 -22.91 -11.06 7.73
CA VAL A 111 -22.11 -12.29 7.80
C VAL A 111 -22.54 -13.20 6.66
N ILE A 112 -21.61 -13.52 5.75
CA ILE A 112 -21.89 -14.38 4.59
C ILE A 112 -21.04 -15.65 4.70
N LYS A 113 -21.72 -16.77 4.94
CA LYS A 113 -21.09 -18.10 5.08
C LYS A 113 -20.89 -18.81 3.74
N HIS A 114 -21.73 -18.51 2.76
CA HIS A 114 -21.71 -19.12 1.42
C HIS A 114 -22.17 -18.09 0.37
N GLY A 115 -21.43 -17.95 -0.72
CA GLY A 115 -21.75 -17.05 -1.83
C GLY A 115 -20.56 -16.22 -2.29
N SER A 116 -20.55 -15.82 -3.56
CA SER A 116 -19.59 -14.87 -4.11
C SER A 116 -20.07 -13.45 -3.85
N LEU A 117 -19.22 -12.65 -3.22
CA LEU A 117 -19.42 -11.22 -3.12
C LEU A 117 -18.99 -10.55 -4.41
N ASP A 118 -19.92 -9.87 -5.08
CA ASP A 118 -19.63 -8.94 -6.16
C ASP A 118 -19.92 -7.51 -5.67
N PRO A 119 -19.03 -6.91 -4.87
CA PRO A 119 -19.22 -5.54 -4.41
C PRO A 119 -19.09 -4.62 -5.62
N LYS A 120 -20.21 -3.99 -6.00
CA LYS A 120 -20.29 -2.97 -7.06
C LYS A 120 -19.61 -1.66 -6.64
N THR A 121 -18.31 -1.71 -6.37
CA THR A 121 -17.51 -0.54 -6.01
C THR A 121 -16.56 -0.16 -7.14
N LYS A 122 -16.31 1.15 -7.30
CA LYS A 122 -15.36 1.67 -8.29
C LYS A 122 -13.95 1.08 -8.12
N ASN A 123 -13.50 0.94 -6.88
CA ASN A 123 -12.18 0.41 -6.54
C ASN A 123 -12.32 -0.80 -5.61
N TYR A 124 -11.53 -1.84 -5.87
CA TYR A 124 -11.41 -3.02 -5.01
C TYR A 124 -9.93 -3.28 -4.73
N VAL A 125 -9.54 -3.30 -3.45
CA VAL A 125 -8.14 -3.41 -3.03
C VAL A 125 -7.98 -4.29 -1.80
N ASN A 126 -6.79 -4.85 -1.65
CA ASN A 126 -6.40 -5.56 -0.43
C ASN A 126 -5.88 -4.58 0.61
N MET A 127 -6.10 -4.87 1.89
CA MET A 127 -5.53 -4.14 3.01
C MET A 127 -4.00 -4.21 2.95
N PRO A 128 -3.30 -3.06 2.99
CA PRO A 128 -1.85 -3.05 3.14
C PRO A 128 -1.43 -3.72 4.44
N GLU A 129 -0.53 -4.70 4.34
CA GLU A 129 -0.08 -5.52 5.46
C GLU A 129 1.44 -5.53 5.58
N THR A 130 1.95 -5.71 6.80
CA THR A 130 3.37 -5.91 7.09
C THR A 130 3.58 -7.12 8.00
N LEU A 131 4.78 -7.70 7.95
CA LEU A 131 5.18 -8.83 8.78
C LEU A 131 6.17 -8.37 9.85
N LEU A 132 5.78 -8.52 11.12
CA LEU A 132 6.63 -8.26 12.28
C LEU A 132 6.61 -9.51 13.16
N ASP A 133 7.80 -10.08 13.43
CA ASP A 133 7.96 -11.30 14.23
C ASP A 133 7.08 -12.47 13.77
N GLY A 134 6.92 -12.62 12.44
CA GLY A 134 6.09 -13.66 11.82
C GLY A 134 4.58 -13.42 11.92
N LYS A 135 4.14 -12.31 12.52
CA LYS A 135 2.73 -11.90 12.62
C LYS A 135 2.40 -10.81 11.60
N LYS A 136 1.18 -10.85 11.05
CA LYS A 136 0.68 -9.87 10.08
C LYS A 136 0.00 -8.70 10.78
N TYR A 137 0.38 -7.47 10.44
CA TYR A 137 -0.24 -6.25 10.95
C TYR A 137 -0.70 -5.35 9.80
N ILE A 138 -1.70 -4.51 10.04
CA ILE A 138 -2.08 -3.46 9.09
C ILE A 138 -0.94 -2.45 9.00
N LEU A 139 -0.51 -2.13 7.78
CA LEU A 139 0.46 -1.08 7.55
C LEU A 139 -0.25 0.28 7.49
N THR A 140 -0.32 0.94 8.64
CA THR A 140 -1.14 2.14 8.88
C THR A 140 -0.88 3.27 7.87
N SER A 141 0.38 3.54 7.52
CA SER A 141 0.74 4.58 6.55
C SER A 141 0.15 4.31 5.16
N SER A 142 0.32 3.09 4.64
CA SER A 142 -0.25 2.70 3.36
C SER A 142 -1.76 2.61 3.38
N MET A 143 -2.35 2.19 4.50
CA MET A 143 -3.80 2.22 4.68
C MET A 143 -4.32 3.66 4.58
N HIS A 144 -3.72 4.63 5.29
CA HIS A 144 -4.14 6.03 5.20
C HIS A 144 -4.05 6.59 3.77
N ASN A 145 -2.91 6.40 3.11
CA ASN A 145 -2.71 6.84 1.73
C ASN A 145 -3.72 6.19 0.76
N MET A 146 -3.98 4.88 0.92
CA MET A 146 -5.00 4.17 0.16
C MET A 146 -6.39 4.81 0.32
N PHE A 147 -6.79 5.17 1.54
CA PHE A 147 -8.07 5.85 1.80
C PHE A 147 -8.11 7.26 1.19
N ASP A 148 -7.03 8.03 1.29
CA ASP A 148 -7.00 9.38 0.73
C ASP A 148 -7.14 9.37 -0.79
N VAL A 149 -6.44 8.47 -1.47
CA VAL A 149 -6.48 8.36 -2.93
C VAL A 149 -7.79 7.74 -3.41
N LEU A 150 -8.19 6.59 -2.85
CA LEU A 150 -9.26 5.77 -3.43
C LEU A 150 -10.66 6.10 -2.88
N TYR A 151 -10.75 6.66 -1.68
CA TYR A 151 -12.02 6.99 -1.04
C TYR A 151 -12.29 8.50 -1.01
N ASN A 152 -11.32 9.29 -0.54
CA ASN A 152 -11.47 10.76 -0.48
C ASN A 152 -11.29 11.42 -1.86
N GLY A 153 -10.71 10.69 -2.82
CA GLY A 153 -10.42 11.23 -4.15
C GLY A 153 -9.38 12.35 -4.11
N GLN A 154 -8.52 12.36 -3.08
CA GLN A 154 -7.38 13.26 -3.02
C GLN A 154 -6.34 12.81 -4.04
N ASP A 155 -5.70 13.77 -4.69
CA ASP A 155 -4.58 13.49 -5.58
C ASP A 155 -3.47 12.74 -4.84
N LYS A 156 -2.82 11.80 -5.53
CA LYS A 156 -1.65 11.00 -5.10
C LYS A 156 -0.42 11.83 -4.64
N ASN A 157 -0.58 13.15 -4.52
CA ASN A 157 0.46 14.16 -4.36
C ASN A 157 0.53 14.73 -2.94
N ASN A 158 -0.30 14.27 -2.00
CA ASN A 158 -0.23 14.77 -0.62
C ASN A 158 1.00 14.20 0.10
N SER A 159 2.09 14.94 -0.05
CA SER A 159 3.44 14.58 0.37
C SER A 159 3.61 14.63 1.90
N LYS A 160 2.60 15.13 2.62
CA LYS A 160 2.59 15.36 4.07
C LYS A 160 2.56 14.10 4.94
N ASP A 161 2.15 12.99 4.36
CA ASP A 161 2.05 11.71 5.07
C ASP A 161 3.17 10.73 4.72
N LEU A 162 4.10 11.13 3.86
CA LEU A 162 5.29 10.34 3.56
C LEU A 162 6.30 10.48 4.69
N VAL A 163 6.76 9.34 5.20
CA VAL A 163 7.86 9.24 6.15
C VAL A 163 9.10 8.76 5.42
N VAL A 164 10.19 9.51 5.53
CA VAL A 164 11.49 9.18 4.94
C VAL A 164 12.52 8.98 6.04
N ASP A 165 13.14 7.82 6.09
CA ASP A 165 14.31 7.62 6.94
C ASP A 165 15.56 8.07 6.20
N ILE A 166 16.37 8.91 6.84
CA ILE A 166 17.59 9.48 6.27
C ILE A 166 18.76 9.05 7.15
N LEU A 167 19.57 8.15 6.62
CA LEU A 167 20.67 7.52 7.33
C LEU A 167 22.00 8.09 6.83
N ASN A 168 22.79 8.61 7.75
CA ASN A 168 24.10 9.15 7.46
C ASN A 168 25.15 8.04 7.41
N ALA A 169 25.64 7.72 6.21
CA ALA A 169 26.75 6.79 5.99
C ALA A 169 28.03 7.51 5.52
N ASN A 170 28.08 8.84 5.61
CA ASN A 170 29.19 9.64 5.11
C ASN A 170 30.11 10.21 6.22
N GLY A 171 29.76 9.97 7.48
CA GLY A 171 30.54 10.39 8.65
C GLY A 171 30.50 11.89 8.96
N LYS A 172 29.75 12.71 8.21
CA LYS A 172 29.63 14.16 8.47
C LYS A 172 28.57 14.43 9.54
N PRO A 173 28.91 15.04 10.69
CA PRO A 173 27.95 15.29 11.76
C PRO A 173 26.75 16.15 11.31
N GLY A 174 25.54 15.72 11.69
CA GLY A 174 24.30 16.45 11.41
C GLY A 174 23.86 16.45 9.93
N TYR A 175 24.57 15.73 9.05
CA TYR A 175 24.29 15.77 7.61
C TYR A 175 22.91 15.21 7.25
N ALA A 176 22.55 14.03 7.75
CA ALA A 176 21.22 13.45 7.55
C ALA A 176 20.08 14.36 8.05
N LYS A 177 20.29 15.03 9.19
CA LYS A 177 19.32 15.99 9.74
C LYS A 177 19.11 17.17 8.79
N LYS A 178 20.19 17.81 8.34
CA LYS A 178 20.11 18.93 7.39
C LYS A 178 19.44 18.54 6.07
N THR A 179 19.75 17.35 5.55
CA THR A 179 19.09 16.82 4.36
C THR A 179 17.59 16.63 4.61
N GLY A 180 17.20 16.09 5.76
CA GLY A 180 15.79 15.94 6.15
C GLY A 180 15.05 17.25 6.29
N GLU A 181 15.62 18.24 6.97
CA GLU A 181 15.02 19.58 7.11
C GLU A 181 14.79 20.25 5.74
N ARG A 182 15.71 20.06 4.78
CA ARG A 182 15.53 20.55 3.40
C ARG A 182 14.36 19.84 2.71
N LEU A 183 14.33 18.51 2.76
CA LEU A 183 13.28 17.72 2.11
C LEU A 183 11.89 17.97 2.74
N GLU A 184 11.81 18.12 4.06
CA GLU A 184 10.58 18.52 4.76
C GLU A 184 10.10 19.90 4.26
N LYS A 185 10.99 20.87 4.10
CA LYS A 185 10.64 22.20 3.60
C LYS A 185 10.19 22.19 2.13
N GLU A 186 10.86 21.43 1.28
CA GLU A 186 10.61 21.40 -0.17
C GLU A 186 9.37 20.57 -0.51
N PHE A 187 9.19 19.43 0.17
CA PHE A 187 8.15 18.46 -0.17
C PHE A 187 7.10 18.29 0.90
N GLY A 188 7.22 18.92 2.07
CA GLY A 188 6.26 18.81 3.17
C GLY A 188 6.25 17.44 3.85
N LEU A 189 7.25 16.59 3.62
CA LEU A 189 7.33 15.22 4.15
C LEU A 189 7.79 15.18 5.60
N LYS A 190 7.51 14.06 6.28
CA LYS A 190 8.08 13.74 7.61
C LYS A 190 9.37 12.97 7.42
N TYR A 191 10.36 13.19 8.28
CA TYR A 191 11.62 12.45 8.22
C TYR A 191 12.12 12.03 9.59
N ASN A 192 12.86 10.92 9.62
CA ASN A 192 13.73 10.55 10.74
C ASN A 192 15.17 10.60 10.26
N ALA A 193 16.06 11.20 11.05
CA ALA A 193 17.48 11.27 10.74
C ALA A 193 18.30 10.46 11.76
N ALA A 194 19.16 9.57 11.29
CA ALA A 194 20.04 8.77 12.13
C ALA A 194 21.40 8.53 11.46
N ASN A 195 22.35 7.99 12.21
CA ASN A 195 23.60 7.48 11.63
C ASN A 195 23.40 6.05 11.14
N TYR A 196 24.01 5.71 10.00
CA TYR A 196 24.08 4.34 9.53
C TYR A 196 25.24 3.61 10.22
N GLU A 197 25.09 2.32 10.48
CA GLU A 197 26.09 1.54 11.22
C GLU A 197 27.45 1.50 10.52
N ASN A 198 27.44 1.52 9.18
CA ASN A 198 28.65 1.42 8.36
C ASN A 198 28.78 2.64 7.46
N ASN A 199 30.00 3.16 7.32
CA ASN A 199 30.26 4.15 6.28
C ASN A 199 30.13 3.52 4.90
N SER A 200 29.65 4.30 3.94
CA SER A 200 29.47 3.85 2.56
C SER A 200 29.99 4.90 1.60
N ASP A 201 30.65 4.44 0.54
CA ASP A 201 31.10 5.33 -0.53
C ASP A 201 30.00 5.66 -1.54
N ILE A 202 28.97 4.81 -1.63
CA ILE A 202 27.83 5.01 -2.53
C ILE A 202 26.58 5.28 -1.68
N SER A 203 25.68 6.11 -2.20
CA SER A 203 24.39 6.36 -1.57
C SER A 203 23.38 5.29 -2.00
N TYR A 204 22.50 4.90 -1.10
CA TYR A 204 21.48 3.89 -1.38
C TYR A 204 20.09 4.42 -1.12
N VAL A 205 19.13 3.82 -1.82
CA VAL A 205 17.70 3.99 -1.56
C VAL A 205 17.07 2.63 -1.38
N VAL A 206 16.32 2.47 -0.28
CA VAL A 206 15.45 1.31 -0.07
C VAL A 206 14.03 1.74 -0.39
N VAL A 207 13.47 1.15 -1.45
CA VAL A 207 12.11 1.44 -1.89
C VAL A 207 11.16 0.52 -1.14
N ASN A 208 10.36 1.07 -0.24
CA ASN A 208 9.29 0.34 0.44
C ASN A 208 7.95 0.67 -0.24
N GLU A 209 7.27 1.70 0.23
CA GLU A 209 5.87 2.00 -0.12
C GLU A 209 5.73 3.47 -0.51
N ILE A 210 6.46 3.84 -1.55
CA ILE A 210 6.42 5.15 -2.18
C ILE A 210 6.23 4.96 -3.69
N ASN A 211 5.43 5.83 -4.30
CA ASN A 211 5.28 5.80 -5.76
C ASN A 211 6.58 6.26 -6.43
N LYS A 212 6.82 5.76 -7.65
CA LYS A 212 8.07 5.99 -8.37
C LYS A 212 8.33 7.48 -8.62
N ASP A 213 7.34 8.20 -9.13
CA ASP A 213 7.45 9.63 -9.50
C ASP A 213 7.80 10.49 -8.29
N LYS A 214 7.23 10.19 -7.12
CA LYS A 214 7.50 10.93 -5.89
C LYS A 214 8.87 10.61 -5.31
N LEU A 215 9.29 9.35 -5.39
CA LEU A 215 10.64 9.00 -5.01
C LEU A 215 11.66 9.67 -5.94
N GLU A 216 11.36 9.77 -7.23
CA GLU A 216 12.17 10.53 -8.18
C GLU A 216 12.29 12.01 -7.79
N GLU A 217 11.20 12.67 -7.39
CA GLU A 217 11.24 14.04 -6.87
C GLU A 217 12.13 14.17 -5.63
N ILE A 218 11.96 13.29 -4.64
CA ILE A 218 12.75 13.29 -3.40
C ILE A 218 14.24 13.07 -3.72
N ILE A 219 14.54 12.13 -4.61
CA ILE A 219 15.90 11.84 -5.06
C ILE A 219 16.50 13.07 -5.75
N MET A 220 15.73 13.84 -6.52
CA MET A 220 16.24 15.09 -7.11
C MET A 220 16.53 16.18 -6.06
N GLY A 221 15.86 16.17 -4.89
CA GLY A 221 16.07 17.13 -3.79
C GLY A 221 17.27 16.83 -2.87
N VAL A 222 18.00 15.73 -3.10
CA VAL A 222 19.21 15.36 -2.35
C VAL A 222 20.48 15.59 -3.17
N ASP A 223 21.59 15.91 -2.49
CA ASP A 223 22.83 16.38 -3.13
C ASP A 223 23.66 15.23 -3.74
N GLU A 224 23.48 14.03 -3.21
CA GLU A 224 24.15 12.80 -3.62
C GLU A 224 23.81 12.45 -5.08
N LYS A 225 24.82 12.25 -5.93
CA LYS A 225 24.66 11.95 -7.37
C LYS A 225 24.43 10.47 -7.65
N TYR A 226 24.91 9.60 -6.77
CA TYR A 226 25.06 8.17 -7.00
C TYR A 226 24.16 7.38 -6.03
N PHE A 227 22.86 7.32 -6.33
CA PHE A 227 21.91 6.48 -5.61
C PHE A 227 21.70 5.12 -6.25
N ARG A 228 21.98 4.06 -5.49
CA ARG A 228 21.65 2.69 -5.86
C ARG A 228 20.41 2.17 -5.15
N ILE A 229 19.59 1.41 -5.86
CA ILE A 229 18.46 0.69 -5.27
C ILE A 229 19.01 -0.49 -4.48
N LYS A 230 18.68 -0.54 -3.18
CA LYS A 230 18.95 -1.67 -2.29
C LYS A 230 17.64 -2.43 -2.04
N LYS A 231 17.70 -3.76 -2.04
CA LYS A 231 16.50 -4.60 -1.86
C LYS A 231 15.84 -4.33 -0.50
N ALA A 232 14.51 -4.28 -0.49
CA ALA A 232 13.70 -4.21 0.72
C ALA A 232 14.00 -5.39 1.66
N GLY A 233 14.02 -5.14 2.97
CA GLY A 233 14.32 -6.14 4.01
C GLY A 233 15.71 -6.04 4.64
N THR A 234 16.60 -5.16 4.17
CA THR A 234 17.92 -4.96 4.81
C THR A 234 17.88 -4.03 6.03
N ILE A 235 16.79 -3.28 6.23
CA ILE A 235 16.61 -2.33 7.33
C ILE A 235 15.16 -2.44 7.80
N PRO A 236 14.90 -2.84 9.06
CA PRO A 236 13.55 -2.84 9.61
C PRO A 236 13.11 -1.40 9.84
N THR A 237 12.20 -0.90 9.01
CA THR A 237 11.67 0.47 9.10
C THR A 237 10.18 0.52 8.73
N LEU A 238 9.46 1.47 9.33
CA LEU A 238 8.08 1.82 8.97
C LEU A 238 8.02 2.97 7.94
N ALA A 239 9.17 3.51 7.53
CA ALA A 239 9.26 4.60 6.56
C ALA A 239 8.90 4.12 5.15
N ASN A 240 8.29 5.01 4.36
CA ASN A 240 7.93 4.79 2.96
C ASN A 240 9.16 4.59 2.08
N THR A 241 10.30 5.19 2.45
CA THR A 241 11.59 5.00 1.80
C THR A 241 12.73 5.29 2.77
N VAL A 242 13.89 4.68 2.54
CA VAL A 242 15.11 4.93 3.30
C VAL A 242 16.17 5.48 2.36
N LEU A 243 16.75 6.63 2.68
CA LEU A 243 17.89 7.22 2.00
C LEU A 243 19.14 7.00 2.85
N ILE A 244 20.13 6.29 2.32
CA ILE A 244 21.43 6.09 2.96
C ILE A 244 22.43 6.99 2.22
N LEU A 245 22.94 8.03 2.90
CA LEU A 245 23.76 9.07 2.30
C LEU A 245 25.24 8.71 2.41
N GLY A 246 25.87 8.35 1.28
CA GLY A 246 27.28 7.95 1.20
C GLY A 246 28.25 9.12 1.02
N THR A 247 29.56 8.83 1.02
CA THR A 247 30.61 9.85 0.82
C THR A 247 30.79 10.28 -0.64
N GLU A 248 30.45 9.42 -1.59
CA GLU A 248 30.63 9.62 -3.04
C GLU A 248 32.07 10.00 -3.42
N ASN A 249 33.07 9.42 -2.77
CA ASN A 249 34.47 9.70 -3.04
C ASN A 249 34.88 9.12 -4.41
N ASN A 250 34.53 7.88 -4.70
CA ASN A 250 34.89 7.24 -5.97
C ASN A 250 33.80 7.38 -7.04
N GLY A 251 32.53 7.48 -6.65
CA GLY A 251 31.39 7.55 -7.58
C GLY A 251 31.19 6.27 -8.41
N VAL A 252 30.19 6.27 -9.30
CA VAL A 252 29.94 5.18 -10.25
C VAL A 252 30.54 5.53 -11.61
N PRO A 253 31.22 4.59 -12.30
CA PRO A 253 31.72 4.81 -13.66
C PRO A 253 30.60 5.26 -14.61
N VAL A 254 30.79 6.40 -15.28
CA VAL A 254 29.90 6.90 -16.34
C VAL A 254 30.72 7.07 -17.61
N THR A 255 30.36 6.34 -18.67
CA THR A 255 31.05 6.43 -19.96
C THR A 255 30.17 7.12 -20.98
N VAL A 256 30.66 8.20 -21.57
CA VAL A 256 30.03 8.85 -22.72
C VAL A 256 30.69 8.33 -24.00
N ILE A 257 29.90 7.72 -24.88
CA ILE A 257 30.34 7.15 -26.16
C ILE A 257 29.73 7.98 -27.28
N GLY A 258 30.60 8.49 -28.15
CA GLY A 258 30.19 9.33 -29.27
C GLY A 258 31.38 9.98 -29.96
N ASN A 259 31.15 10.51 -31.15
CA ASN A 259 32.20 11.18 -31.93
C ASN A 259 31.84 12.61 -32.35
N SER A 260 30.82 13.22 -31.72
CA SER A 260 30.37 14.58 -32.04
C SER A 260 30.62 15.59 -30.94
N SER A 261 30.48 16.87 -31.30
CA SER A 261 30.45 17.99 -30.35
C SER A 261 29.40 17.79 -29.26
N LYS A 262 28.23 17.22 -29.60
CA LYS A 262 27.16 16.90 -28.65
C LYS A 262 27.66 15.95 -27.56
N SER A 263 28.26 14.82 -27.94
CA SER A 263 28.82 13.86 -26.97
C SER A 263 29.92 14.47 -26.09
N SER A 264 30.78 15.32 -26.66
CA SER A 264 31.80 16.04 -25.90
C SER A 264 31.20 17.05 -24.92
N ASN A 265 30.11 17.71 -25.29
CA ASN A 265 29.42 18.66 -24.41
C ASN A 265 28.77 17.94 -23.24
N LEU A 266 28.07 16.82 -23.48
CA LEU A 266 27.47 16.00 -22.41
C LEU A 266 28.53 15.56 -21.38
N TYR A 267 29.70 15.10 -21.84
CA TYR A 267 30.81 14.74 -20.95
C TYR A 267 31.29 15.93 -20.12
N ASN A 268 31.46 17.10 -20.75
CA ASN A 268 31.93 18.30 -20.05
C ASN A 268 30.90 18.83 -19.04
N ASP A 269 29.61 18.72 -19.34
CA ASP A 269 28.54 19.17 -18.44
C ASP A 269 28.49 18.28 -17.19
N LEU A 270 28.59 16.96 -17.33
CA LEU A 270 28.73 16.05 -16.19
C LEU A 270 29.97 16.35 -15.34
N ARG A 271 31.10 16.68 -15.99
CA ARG A 271 32.32 17.04 -15.27
C ARG A 271 32.15 18.32 -14.46
N LYS A 272 31.52 19.35 -15.05
CA LYS A 272 31.22 20.62 -14.37
C LYS A 272 30.26 20.43 -13.19
N ASP A 273 29.33 19.50 -13.31
CA ASP A 273 28.39 19.16 -12.24
C ASP A 273 29.00 18.31 -11.12
N GLY A 274 30.28 17.93 -11.24
CA GLY A 274 31.02 17.25 -10.18
C GLY A 274 30.85 15.73 -10.17
N TYR A 275 30.49 15.11 -11.30
CA TYR A 275 30.62 13.66 -11.45
C TYR A 275 32.11 13.30 -11.57
N LYS A 276 32.57 12.31 -10.78
CA LYS A 276 34.01 12.04 -10.57
C LYS A 276 34.60 10.95 -11.47
N ASN A 277 33.87 9.86 -11.70
CA ASN A 277 34.34 8.69 -12.45
C ASN A 277 33.83 8.71 -13.89
N LEU A 278 34.26 9.71 -14.66
CA LEU A 278 33.82 9.94 -16.03
C LEU A 278 34.83 9.43 -17.06
N HIS A 279 34.33 8.77 -18.10
CA HIS A 279 35.12 8.34 -19.26
C HIS A 279 34.48 8.83 -20.55
N TYR A 280 35.32 9.17 -21.53
CA TYR A 280 34.87 9.54 -22.88
C TYR A 280 35.51 8.59 -23.90
N SER A 281 34.68 7.97 -24.74
CA SER A 281 35.11 7.03 -25.77
C SER A 281 34.66 7.51 -27.15
N LYS A 282 35.62 7.92 -27.98
CA LYS A 282 35.38 8.29 -29.37
C LYS A 282 35.11 7.05 -30.22
N LYS A 283 33.84 6.71 -30.36
CA LYS A 283 33.33 5.68 -31.26
C LYS A 283 32.07 6.21 -31.92
N ASN A 284 31.80 5.79 -33.15
CA ASN A 284 30.50 6.03 -33.77
C ASN A 284 29.48 5.18 -33.01
N GLY A 285 28.53 5.82 -32.33
CA GLY A 285 27.32 5.13 -31.89
C GLY A 285 26.43 4.87 -33.10
N ASP A 286 25.39 4.06 -32.93
CA ASP A 286 24.32 3.92 -33.91
C ASP A 286 23.01 4.40 -33.27
N VAL A 287 23.00 5.67 -32.89
CA VAL A 287 21.86 6.31 -32.20
C VAL A 287 21.60 7.69 -32.79
N ASP A 288 20.33 7.96 -33.13
CA ASP A 288 19.87 9.26 -33.64
C ASP A 288 19.73 10.31 -32.52
N GLU A 289 19.37 9.85 -31.33
CA GLU A 289 19.21 10.68 -30.13
C GLU A 289 20.02 10.09 -28.96
N PRO A 290 20.43 10.92 -27.98
CA PRO A 290 21.16 10.42 -26.83
C PRO A 290 20.34 9.40 -26.02
N ILE A 291 21.01 8.35 -25.57
CA ILE A 291 20.41 7.28 -24.76
C ILE A 291 21.27 7.06 -23.51
N ILE A 292 20.63 6.84 -22.36
CA ILE A 292 21.30 6.39 -21.15
C ILE A 292 21.00 4.90 -20.93
N GLU A 293 22.04 4.07 -20.94
CA GLU A 293 21.97 2.67 -20.57
C GLU A 293 22.41 2.48 -19.11
N TYR A 294 21.64 1.70 -18.36
CA TYR A 294 21.84 1.52 -16.92
C TYR A 294 21.40 0.13 -16.45
N ASN A 295 21.93 -0.33 -15.32
CA ASN A 295 21.39 -1.50 -14.61
C ASN A 295 20.20 -1.09 -13.76
N LYS A 296 19.23 -2.00 -13.53
CA LYS A 296 18.13 -1.81 -12.58
C LYS A 296 18.55 -1.16 -11.25
N GLU A 297 19.66 -1.58 -10.65
CA GLU A 297 20.13 -1.01 -9.37
C GLU A 297 20.61 0.44 -9.48
N ASP A 298 21.08 0.86 -10.66
CA ASP A 298 21.64 2.19 -10.93
C ASP A 298 20.57 3.17 -11.51
N TYR A 299 19.29 2.80 -11.49
CA TYR A 299 18.19 3.61 -12.05
C TYR A 299 18.23 5.08 -11.65
N TYR A 300 18.39 5.36 -10.35
CA TYR A 300 18.34 6.75 -9.85
C TYR A 300 19.57 7.57 -10.24
N ILE A 301 20.71 6.92 -10.53
CA ILE A 301 21.89 7.57 -11.10
C ILE A 301 21.59 7.98 -12.54
N ALA A 302 21.06 7.05 -13.33
CA ALA A 302 20.65 7.29 -14.71
C ALA A 302 19.58 8.39 -14.80
N TYR A 303 18.60 8.36 -13.90
CA TYR A 303 17.53 9.34 -13.82
C TYR A 303 18.07 10.76 -13.54
N LYS A 304 18.96 10.93 -12.56
CA LYS A 304 19.60 12.22 -12.26
C LYS A 304 20.38 12.75 -13.45
N ILE A 305 21.19 11.90 -14.09
CA ILE A 305 21.94 12.24 -15.30
C ILE A 305 20.99 12.66 -16.42
N GLY A 306 19.92 11.89 -16.66
CA GLY A 306 18.93 12.16 -17.69
C GLY A 306 18.23 13.50 -17.51
N LYS A 307 17.79 13.82 -16.29
CA LYS A 307 17.22 15.13 -15.98
C LYS A 307 18.20 16.27 -16.17
N LYS A 308 19.46 16.07 -15.75
CA LYS A 308 20.50 17.09 -15.87
C LYS A 308 20.88 17.40 -17.32
N LEU A 309 21.01 16.36 -18.14
CA LEU A 309 21.43 16.45 -19.54
C LEU A 309 20.26 16.58 -20.53
N ASN A 310 19.02 16.60 -20.03
CA ASN A 310 17.80 16.60 -20.82
C ASN A 310 17.72 15.41 -21.81
N ILE A 311 18.09 14.21 -21.32
CA ILE A 311 18.03 12.95 -22.07
C ILE A 311 16.83 12.15 -21.57
N ASN A 312 15.81 12.00 -22.41
CA ASN A 312 14.56 11.31 -22.05
C ASN A 312 14.62 9.80 -22.28
N LYS A 313 15.46 9.34 -23.21
CA LYS A 313 15.54 7.93 -23.59
C LYS A 313 16.51 7.19 -22.65
N MET A 314 15.96 6.34 -21.80
CA MET A 314 16.73 5.50 -20.88
C MET A 314 16.40 4.02 -21.12
N VAL A 315 17.42 3.16 -21.13
CA VAL A 315 17.30 1.73 -21.43
C VAL A 315 17.94 0.91 -20.32
N GLU A 316 17.15 0.04 -19.68
CA GLU A 316 17.65 -0.92 -18.70
C GLU A 316 18.41 -2.06 -19.41
N LYS A 317 19.61 -2.38 -18.92
CA LYS A 317 20.52 -3.40 -19.44
C LYS A 317 21.03 -4.28 -18.28
N ASN A 318 20.61 -5.54 -18.25
CA ASN A 318 20.95 -6.47 -17.16
C ASN A 318 22.42 -6.90 -17.17
N ASP A 319 23.09 -6.83 -18.32
CA ASP A 319 24.51 -7.17 -18.51
C ASP A 319 25.46 -6.01 -18.17
N LEU A 320 24.89 -4.82 -17.94
CA LEU A 320 25.63 -3.63 -17.56
C LEU A 320 25.86 -3.66 -16.05
N ASN A 321 27.06 -4.03 -15.59
CA ASN A 321 27.36 -4.09 -14.17
C ASN A 321 28.15 -2.86 -13.70
N ASN A 322 27.65 -2.21 -12.63
CA ASN A 322 28.37 -1.18 -11.89
C ASN A 322 28.85 0.00 -12.76
N LYS A 323 28.07 0.40 -13.77
CA LYS A 323 28.41 1.52 -14.67
C LYS A 323 27.15 2.12 -15.28
N ILE A 324 27.27 3.35 -15.80
CA ILE A 324 26.29 4.01 -16.66
C ILE A 324 26.95 4.27 -18.02
N VAL A 325 26.23 4.06 -19.11
CA VAL A 325 26.70 4.37 -20.46
C VAL A 325 25.77 5.38 -21.11
N ILE A 326 26.33 6.43 -21.70
CA ILE A 326 25.60 7.44 -22.46
C ILE A 326 26.04 7.33 -23.92
N LEU A 327 25.13 6.94 -24.80
CA LEU A 327 25.37 6.90 -26.23
C LEU A 327 24.88 8.21 -26.83
N SER A 328 25.70 8.93 -27.59
CA SER A 328 25.28 10.13 -28.33
C SER A 328 26.13 10.29 -29.58
N ASN A 329 25.48 10.37 -30.73
CA ASN A 329 26.10 10.90 -31.95
C ASN A 329 25.86 12.38 -32.13
#